data_AF-A0AAU7I852-F1
#
_entry.id   AF-A0AAU7I852-F1
#
_cell.length_a   1.000
_cell.length_b   1.000
_cell.length_c   1.000
_cell.angle_alpha   90.00
_cell.angle_beta   90.00
_cell.angle_gamma   90.00
#
_symmetry.space_group_name_H-M   'P 1'
#
loop_
_entity.id
_entity.type
_entity.pdbx_description
1 polymer ?
#
loop_
_entity_poly.entity_id
_entity_poly.type
_entity_poly.pdbx_seq_one_letter_code
_entity_poly.pdbx_strand_id
1 'polypeptide(L)' 'MSDLLKAIGSCVHLDRQGKNYVGFCPLHSEKTPSFTVTPEQGVCNA' A
#
# COMPACT_ATOMS: atom_id res chain seq x y z
N MET A 1 5.27 11.69 -8.50
CA MET A 1 4.75 10.32 -8.37
C MET A 1 5.73 9.58 -7.49
N SER A 2 5.40 9.33 -6.23
CA SER A 2 6.35 8.93 -5.19
C SER A 2 6.96 7.55 -5.49
N ASP A 3 8.29 7.42 -5.48
CA ASP A 3 9.02 6.17 -5.74
C ASP A 3 8.54 5.01 -4.85
N LEU A 4 8.11 5.32 -3.62
CA LEU A 4 7.52 4.39 -2.67
C LEU A 4 6.31 3.64 -3.26
N LEU A 5 5.36 4.35 -3.86
CA LEU A 5 4.15 3.75 -4.42
C LEU A 5 4.48 2.82 -5.59
N LYS A 6 5.50 3.18 -6.39
CA LYS A 6 5.95 2.40 -7.55
C LYS A 6 6.66 1.12 -7.11
N ALA A 7 7.50 1.21 -6.08
CA ALA A 7 8.19 0.06 -5.49
C ALA A 7 7.19 -0.92 -4.87
N ILE A 8 6.27 -0.43 -4.05
CA ILE A 8 5.26 -1.26 -3.38
C ILE A 8 4.24 -1.82 -4.38
N GLY A 9 3.74 -1.01 -5.31
CA GLY A 9 2.75 -1.43 -6.31
C GLY A 9 3.25 -2.51 -7.27
N SER A 10 4.57 -2.73 -7.33
CA SER A 10 5.17 -3.85 -8.05
C SER A 10 5.12 -5.17 -7.27
N CYS A 11 4.91 -5.11 -5.95
CA CYS A 11 4.92 -6.24 -5.03
C CYS A 11 3.51 -6.58 -4.51
N VAL A 12 2.66 -5.59 -4.35
CA VAL A 12 1.32 -5.71 -3.75
C VAL A 12 0.30 -5.00 -4.64
N HIS A 13 -0.87 -5.63 -4.83
CA HIS A 13 -2.00 -4.95 -5.44
C HIS A 13 -2.58 -3.92 -4.47
N LEU A 14 -2.56 -2.65 -4.87
CA LEU A 14 -3.04 -1.54 -4.07
C LEU A 14 -4.28 -0.92 -4.73
N ASP A 15 -5.35 -0.84 -3.96
CA ASP A 15 -6.57 -0.13 -4.33
C ASP A 15 -6.53 1.30 -3.81
N ARG A 16 -6.92 2.25 -4.64
CA ARG A 16 -6.90 3.67 -4.27
C ARG A 16 -8.14 4.03 -3.45
N GLN A 17 -7.95 4.33 -2.17
CA GLN A 17 -8.99 4.89 -1.30
C GLN A 17 -8.71 6.37 -1.01
N GLY A 18 -9.28 7.23 -1.85
CA GLY A 18 -9.12 8.68 -1.75
C GLY A 18 -7.68 9.12 -1.99
N LYS A 19 -6.98 9.53 -0.93
CA LYS A 19 -5.58 9.97 -0.94
C LYS A 19 -4.60 8.83 -0.61
N ASN A 20 -5.11 7.77 0.00
CA ASN A 20 -4.32 6.62 0.43
C ASN A 20 -4.53 5.45 -0.53
N TYR A 21 -3.67 4.46 -0.41
CA TYR A 21 -3.72 3.22 -1.15
C TYR A 21 -3.77 2.07 -0.15
N VAL A 22 -4.64 1.09 -0.37
CA VAL A 22 -4.90 0.02 0.58
C VAL A 22 -4.78 -1.33 -0.14
N GLY A 23 -4.16 -2.32 0.48
CA GLY A 23 -3.96 -3.64 -0.10
C GLY A 23 -3.71 -4.73 0.93
N PHE A 24 -3.42 -5.93 0.46
CA PHE A 24 -3.05 -7.05 1.31
C PHE A 24 -1.59 -6.97 1.72
N CYS A 25 -1.30 -7.17 3.01
CA CYS A 25 0.06 -7.15 3.50
C CYS A 25 0.89 -8.30 2.90
N PRO A 26 2.06 -8.04 2.30
CA PRO A 26 2.90 -9.10 1.72
C PRO A 26 3.62 -9.93 2.79
N LEU A 27 3.64 -9.47 4.05
CA LEU A 27 4.30 -10.14 5.17
C LEU A 27 3.39 -11.19 5.85
N HIS A 28 2.10 -11.17 5.55
CA HIS A 28 1.07 -11.91 6.25
C HIS A 28 -0.08 -12.23 5.30
N SER A 29 -0.39 -13.52 5.10
CA SER A 29 -1.59 -13.95 4.37
C SER A 29 -2.87 -13.69 5.18
N GLU A 30 -3.33 -12.47 5.08
CA GLU A 30 -4.47 -11.91 5.78
C GLU A 30 -5.72 -11.95 4.87
N LYS A 31 -6.91 -12.18 5.42
CA LYS A 31 -8.16 -12.15 4.63
C LYS A 31 -8.71 -10.74 4.41
N THR A 32 -8.23 -9.79 5.19
CA THR A 32 -8.62 -8.38 5.12
C THR A 32 -7.42 -7.54 4.69
N PRO A 33 -7.63 -6.53 3.83
CA PRO A 33 -6.55 -5.64 3.46
C PRO A 33 -6.18 -4.75 4.65
N SER A 34 -4.96 -4.95 5.16
CA SER A 34 -4.36 -4.26 6.31
C SER A 34 -3.28 -3.26 5.92
N PHE A 35 -2.75 -3.39 4.70
CA PHE A 35 -1.62 -2.62 4.25
C PHE A 35 -2.07 -1.29 3.65
N THR A 36 -1.58 -0.17 4.18
CA THR A 36 -1.95 1.19 3.76
C THR A 36 -0.72 2.01 3.37
N VAL A 37 -0.74 2.66 2.22
CA VAL A 37 0.31 3.59 1.75
C VAL A 37 -0.24 5.00 1.66
N THR A 38 0.47 5.95 2.26
CA THR A 38 0.18 7.38 2.17
C THR A 38 1.30 8.06 1.39
N PRO A 39 1.19 8.18 0.05
CA PRO A 39 2.29 8.65 -0.81
C PRO A 39 2.63 10.12 -0.63
N GLU A 40 1.70 10.94 -0.12
CA GLU A 40 1.95 12.34 0.25
C GLU A 40 2.88 12.46 1.47
N GLN A 41 2.80 11.50 2.39
CA GLN A 41 3.64 11.45 3.59
C GLN A 41 4.87 10.55 3.39
N GLY A 42 4.92 9.76 2.31
CA GLY A 42 6.02 8.82 2.05
C GLY A 42 6.08 7.67 3.06
N VAL A 43 4.94 7.26 3.62
CA VAL A 43 4.86 6.19 4.62
C VAL A 43 3.97 5.04 4.15
N CYS A 44 4.29 3.82 4.59
CA CYS A 44 3.45 2.64 4.45
C CYS A 44 3.30 1.94 5.81
N ASN A 45 2.09 1.49 6.11
CA ASN A 45 1.74 0.74 7.31
C ASN A 45 1.22 -0.63 6.88
N ALA A 46 1.57 -1.66 7.63
CA ALA A 46 1.38 -3.07 7.28
C ALA A 46 0.74 -3.83 8.42
#